data_AF-A0A7S3BY88-F1
#
_entry.id   AF-A0A7S3BY88-F1
#
_cell.length_a   1.000
_cell.length_b   1.000
_cell.length_c   1.000
_cell.angle_alpha   90.00
_cell.angle_beta   90.00
_cell.angle_gamma   90.00
#
_symmetry.space_group_name_H-M   'P 1'
#
loop_
_entity.id
_entity.type
_entity.pdbx_description
1 polymer ?
#
loop_
_entity_poly.entity_id
_entity_poly.type
_entity_poly.pdbx_seq_one_letter_code
_entity_poly.pdbx_strand_id
1 'polypeptide(L)'
;EAQADDCSKKLDRATKLIGGLGGEKDRWGEASATLGGIYNNIVGDVLIASGVVSYLGPFTATFRDRIIAQWIELCKDKKVPCSEKFQLTDTLGDAVKIRAWNIDGLPKDSFSIDNGIITSQ
;
A
#
# COMPACT_ATOMS: atom_id res chain seq x y z
N GLU A 1 50.60 19.95 -3.87
CA GLU A 1 49.91 18.79 -4.47
C GLU A 1 48.91 18.11 -3.54
N ALA A 2 49.29 17.68 -2.32
CA ALA A 2 48.37 16.96 -1.41
C ALA A 2 47.04 17.68 -1.09
N GLN A 3 47.05 19.01 -0.93
CA GLN A 3 45.83 19.80 -0.69
C GLN A 3 44.91 19.87 -1.91
N ALA A 4 45.47 19.85 -3.13
CA ALA A 4 44.68 19.87 -4.36
C ALA A 4 43.99 18.51 -4.60
N ASP A 5 44.70 17.42 -4.32
CA ASP A 5 44.16 16.05 -4.40
C ASP A 5 43.04 15.81 -3.36
N ASP A 6 43.23 16.28 -2.11
CA ASP A 6 42.19 16.19 -1.08
C ASP A 6 40.94 17.01 -1.42
N CYS A 7 41.12 18.21 -2.00
CA CYS A 7 40.01 19.03 -2.47
C CYS A 7 39.24 18.35 -3.62
N SER A 8 39.94 17.77 -4.59
CA SER A 8 39.34 17.03 -5.71
C SER A 8 38.48 15.87 -5.22
N LYS A 9 39.00 15.05 -4.30
CA LYS A 9 38.26 13.93 -3.70
C LYS A 9 37.02 14.37 -2.92
N LYS A 10 37.08 15.52 -2.25
CA LYS A 10 35.92 16.10 -1.55
C LYS A 10 34.85 16.58 -2.53
N LEU A 11 35.24 17.22 -3.64
CA LEU A 11 34.32 17.66 -4.69
C LEU A 11 33.64 16.48 -5.39
N ASP A 12 34.37 15.40 -5.68
CA ASP A 12 33.80 14.18 -6.26
C ASP A 12 32.74 13.54 -5.35
N ARG A 13 33.02 13.47 -4.04
CA ARG A 13 32.07 12.97 -3.05
C ARG A 13 30.84 13.87 -2.93
N ALA A 14 31.04 15.18 -2.88
CA ALA A 14 29.95 16.15 -2.82
C ALA A 14 29.06 16.06 -4.06
N THR A 15 29.65 15.91 -5.25
CA THR A 15 28.92 15.76 -6.51
C THR A 15 28.08 14.49 -6.53
N LYS A 16 28.65 13.36 -6.10
CA LYS A 16 27.91 12.09 -5.95
C LYS A 16 26.77 12.20 -4.94
N LEU A 17 27.01 12.88 -3.82
CA LEU A 17 26.00 13.11 -2.79
C LEU A 17 24.86 13.97 -3.34
N ILE A 18 25.16 15.10 -3.98
CA ILE A 18 24.16 15.99 -4.60
C ILE A 18 23.35 15.23 -5.67
N GLY A 19 24.01 14.44 -6.51
CA GLY A 19 23.33 13.59 -7.49
C GLY A 19 22.39 12.56 -6.84
N GLY A 20 22.84 11.90 -5.77
CA GLY A 20 22.01 10.97 -5.00
C GLY A 20 20.82 11.65 -4.30
N LEU A 21 21.03 12.85 -3.73
CA LEU A 21 19.97 13.65 -3.11
C LEU A 21 18.93 14.11 -4.13
N GLY A 22 19.33 14.41 -5.35
CA GLY A 22 18.41 14.75 -6.45
C GLY A 22 17.43 13.62 -6.72
N GLY A 23 17.94 12.40 -6.92
CA GLY A 23 17.09 11.23 -7.14
C GLY A 23 16.17 10.92 -5.95
N GLU A 24 16.67 11.11 -4.71
CA GLU A 24 15.86 10.90 -3.51
C GLU A 24 14.75 11.94 -3.34
N LYS A 25 15.00 13.21 -3.72
CA LYS A 25 14.00 14.26 -3.73
C LYS A 25 12.83 13.90 -4.65
N ASP A 26 13.12 13.44 -5.87
CA ASP A 26 12.09 13.06 -6.83
C ASP A 26 11.28 11.87 -6.30
N ARG A 27 11.96 10.85 -5.78
CA ARG A 27 11.33 9.68 -5.16
C ARG A 27 10.42 10.04 -3.99
N TRP A 28 10.84 10.95 -3.12
CA TRP A 28 9.99 11.44 -2.01
C TRP A 28 8.83 12.29 -2.51
N GLY A 29 9.03 13.06 -3.58
CA GLY A 29 7.95 13.80 -4.23
C GLY A 29 6.85 12.87 -4.74
N GLU A 30 7.22 11.81 -5.45
CA GLU A 30 6.29 10.79 -5.94
C GLU A 30 5.59 10.04 -4.79
N ALA A 31 6.35 9.66 -3.75
CA ALA A 31 5.78 9.03 -2.57
C ALA A 31 4.78 9.94 -1.85
N SER A 32 5.09 11.23 -1.71
CA SER A 32 4.20 12.21 -1.10
C SER A 32 2.90 12.39 -1.90
N ALA A 33 2.98 12.45 -3.24
CA ALA A 33 1.79 12.52 -4.09
C ALA A 33 0.92 11.27 -3.96
N THR A 34 1.54 10.09 -3.95
CA THR A 34 0.86 8.80 -3.78
C THR A 34 0.16 8.72 -2.42
N LEU A 35 0.85 9.07 -1.33
CA LEU A 35 0.30 9.10 0.02
C LEU A 35 -0.84 10.12 0.15
N GLY A 36 -0.76 11.25 -0.56
CA GLY A 36 -1.87 12.22 -0.62
C GLY A 36 -3.14 11.63 -1.23
N GLY A 37 -3.01 10.82 -2.30
CA GLY A 37 -4.13 10.08 -2.88
C GLY A 37 -4.73 9.07 -1.90
N ILE A 38 -3.88 8.27 -1.25
CA ILE A 38 -4.31 7.29 -0.23
C ILE A 38 -5.03 7.98 0.93
N TYR A 39 -4.48 9.08 1.43
CA TYR A 39 -5.04 9.85 2.54
C TYR A 39 -6.47 10.33 2.25
N ASN A 40 -6.75 10.76 1.02
CA ASN A 40 -8.08 11.19 0.63
C ASN A 40 -9.09 10.04 0.64
N ASN A 41 -8.68 8.82 0.25
CA ASN A 41 -9.56 7.67 0.10
C ASN A 41 -9.68 6.80 1.35
N ILE A 42 -8.81 7.01 2.35
CA ILE A 42 -8.66 6.12 3.51
C ILE A 42 -9.95 5.91 4.29
N VAL A 43 -10.82 6.92 4.35
CA VAL A 43 -12.09 6.83 5.10
C VAL A 43 -13.01 5.78 4.48
N GLY A 44 -13.18 5.80 3.15
CA GLY A 44 -14.00 4.81 2.45
C GLY A 44 -13.35 3.43 2.41
N ASP A 45 -12.02 3.37 2.24
CA ASP A 45 -11.30 2.10 2.20
C ASP A 45 -11.38 1.36 3.54
N VAL A 46 -11.21 2.08 4.67
CA VAL A 46 -11.37 1.49 6.01
C VAL A 46 -12.81 1.08 6.29
N LEU A 47 -13.79 1.85 5.81
CA LEU A 47 -15.21 1.49 5.95
C LEU A 47 -15.51 0.15 5.24
N ILE A 48 -15.08 0.02 3.99
CA ILE A 48 -15.25 -1.21 3.21
C ILE A 48 -14.50 -2.37 3.87
N ALA A 49 -13.24 -2.17 4.26
CA ALA A 49 -12.42 -3.19 4.91
C ALA A 49 -13.07 -3.72 6.21
N SER A 50 -13.63 -2.82 7.02
CA SER A 50 -14.34 -3.18 8.24
C SER A 50 -15.55 -4.08 7.95
N GLY A 51 -16.31 -3.77 6.89
CA GLY A 51 -17.42 -4.61 6.44
C GLY A 51 -16.96 -5.99 5.94
N VAL A 52 -15.84 -6.05 5.22
CA VAL A 52 -15.27 -7.32 4.72
C VAL A 52 -14.90 -8.24 5.88
N VAL A 53 -14.16 -7.73 6.86
CA VAL A 53 -13.72 -8.51 8.04
C VAL A 53 -14.92 -8.93 8.90
N SER A 54 -15.91 -8.04 9.06
CA SER A 54 -17.05 -8.29 9.95
C SER A 54 -18.10 -9.24 9.35
N TYR A 55 -18.31 -9.21 8.03
CA TYR A 55 -19.47 -9.87 7.40
C TYR A 55 -19.10 -10.86 6.31
N LEU A 56 -17.99 -10.67 5.59
CA LEU A 56 -17.75 -11.40 4.34
C LEU A 56 -16.89 -12.67 4.51
N GLY A 57 -16.30 -12.89 5.68
CA GLY A 57 -15.49 -14.06 6.01
C GLY A 57 -16.11 -15.42 5.59
N PRO A 58 -17.40 -15.70 5.85
CA PRO A 58 -18.01 -16.99 5.50
C PRO A 58 -18.28 -17.22 4.00
N PHE A 59 -18.13 -16.20 3.16
CA PHE A 59 -18.59 -16.25 1.76
C PHE A 59 -17.47 -16.52 0.75
N THR A 60 -17.85 -16.99 -0.45
CA THR A 60 -16.94 -17.26 -1.57
C THR A 60 -16.35 -15.99 -2.18
N ALA A 61 -15.18 -16.08 -2.80
CA ALA A 61 -14.50 -14.97 -3.48
C ALA A 61 -15.46 -14.15 -4.38
N THR A 62 -16.16 -14.82 -5.29
CA THR A 62 -17.12 -14.20 -6.22
C THR A 62 -18.26 -13.45 -5.53
N PHE A 63 -18.70 -13.93 -4.37
CA PHE A 63 -19.73 -13.25 -3.59
C PHE A 63 -19.15 -12.00 -2.92
N ARG A 64 -17.94 -12.10 -2.36
CA ARG A 64 -17.24 -10.94 -1.77
C ARG A 64 -17.03 -9.85 -2.81
N ASP A 65 -16.50 -10.19 -3.98
CA ASP A 65 -16.25 -9.24 -5.07
C ASP A 65 -17.51 -8.47 -5.46
N ARG A 66 -18.64 -9.18 -5.57
CA ARG A 66 -19.93 -8.57 -5.89
C ARG A 66 -20.40 -7.59 -4.82
N ILE A 67 -20.27 -7.94 -3.54
CA ILE A 67 -20.69 -7.07 -2.43
C ILE A 67 -19.74 -5.87 -2.30
N ILE A 68 -18.43 -6.07 -2.42
CA ILE A 68 -17.43 -4.99 -2.42
C ILE A 68 -17.73 -4.00 -3.54
N ALA A 69 -18.02 -4.47 -4.76
CA ALA A 69 -18.41 -3.60 -5.86
C ALA A 69 -19.66 -2.76 -5.55
N GLN A 70 -20.69 -3.36 -4.92
CA GLN A 70 -21.88 -2.63 -4.48
C GLN A 70 -21.56 -1.59 -3.40
N TRP A 71 -20.66 -1.89 -2.47
CA TRP A 71 -20.24 -0.95 -1.43
C TRP A 71 -19.41 0.22 -1.98
N ILE A 72 -18.56 -0.03 -2.98
CA ILE A 72 -17.83 1.03 -3.70
C ILE A 72 -18.82 1.98 -4.37
N GLU A 73 -19.81 1.46 -5.10
CA GLU A 73 -20.84 2.30 -5.73
C GLU A 73 -21.66 3.07 -4.70
N LEU A 74 -22.01 2.45 -3.57
CA LEU A 74 -22.69 3.14 -2.47
C LEU A 74 -21.83 4.26 -1.86
N CYS A 75 -20.52 4.06 -1.72
CA CYS A 75 -19.60 5.09 -1.25
C CYS A 75 -19.59 6.28 -2.21
N LYS A 76 -19.53 6.02 -3.53
CA LYS A 76 -19.63 7.07 -4.57
C LYS A 76 -20.94 7.84 -4.47
N ASP A 77 -22.06 7.15 -4.37
CA ASP A 77 -23.39 7.77 -4.23
C ASP A 77 -23.50 8.65 -2.98
N LYS A 78 -22.87 8.21 -1.89
CA LYS A 78 -22.83 8.95 -0.62
C LYS A 78 -21.70 9.99 -0.55
N LYS A 79 -20.94 10.17 -1.63
CA LYS A 79 -19.78 11.08 -1.70
C LYS A 79 -18.74 10.80 -0.61
N VAL A 80 -18.57 9.53 -0.26
CA VAL A 80 -17.48 9.05 0.59
C VAL A 80 -16.31 8.68 -0.33
N PRO A 81 -15.19 9.40 -0.27
CA PRO A 81 -14.02 9.05 -1.08
C PRO A 81 -13.51 7.65 -0.72
N CYS A 82 -13.32 6.82 -1.74
CA CYS A 82 -12.75 5.48 -1.63
C CYS A 82 -11.96 5.16 -2.90
N SER A 83 -11.10 4.17 -2.83
CA SER A 83 -10.35 3.69 -3.98
C SER A 83 -11.28 3.03 -5.00
N GLU A 84 -11.08 3.30 -6.30
CA GLU A 84 -11.89 2.69 -7.37
C GLU A 84 -11.73 1.16 -7.42
N LYS A 85 -10.54 0.69 -7.05
CA LYS A 85 -10.21 -0.72 -6.91
C LYS A 85 -9.78 -0.97 -5.48
N PHE A 86 -10.72 -1.41 -4.65
CA PHE A 86 -10.44 -1.79 -3.27
C PHE A 86 -9.72 -3.14 -3.21
N GLN A 87 -8.68 -3.23 -2.38
CA GLN A 87 -8.08 -4.50 -1.94
C GLN A 87 -7.92 -4.48 -0.43
N LEU A 88 -8.31 -5.58 0.23
CA LEU A 88 -8.20 -5.70 1.68
C LEU A 88 -6.72 -5.66 2.13
N THR A 89 -5.83 -6.23 1.33
CA THR A 89 -4.37 -6.21 1.52
C THR A 89 -3.79 -4.81 1.59
N ASP A 90 -4.32 -3.86 0.81
CA ASP A 90 -3.79 -2.49 0.76
C ASP A 90 -4.19 -1.69 2.01
N THR A 91 -5.29 -2.09 2.66
CA THR A 91 -5.83 -1.39 3.83
C THR A 91 -5.38 -2.01 5.16
N LEU A 92 -5.45 -3.35 5.26
CA LEU A 92 -5.20 -4.10 6.50
C LEU A 92 -4.05 -5.12 6.38
N GLY A 93 -3.43 -5.23 5.22
CA GLY A 93 -2.34 -6.19 4.99
C GLY A 93 -1.00 -5.69 5.54
N ASP A 94 -0.28 -6.60 6.19
CA ASP A 94 1.12 -6.40 6.58
C ASP A 94 2.00 -7.27 5.67
N ALA A 95 2.87 -6.64 4.88
CA ALA A 95 3.71 -7.34 3.90
C ALA A 95 4.66 -8.37 4.55
N VAL A 96 5.10 -8.13 5.79
CA VAL A 96 5.99 -9.06 6.52
C VAL A 96 5.19 -10.27 7.00
N LYS A 97 4.00 -10.06 7.56
CA LYS A 97 3.10 -11.16 7.97
C LYS A 97 2.65 -12.00 6.78
N ILE A 98 2.21 -11.36 5.70
CA ILE A 98 1.78 -12.05 4.47
C ILE A 98 2.93 -12.88 3.90
N ARG A 99 4.17 -12.35 3.92
CA ARG A 99 5.34 -13.10 3.49
C ARG A 99 5.60 -14.32 4.39
N ALA A 100 5.45 -14.17 5.71
CA ALA A 100 5.60 -15.30 6.64
C ALA A 100 4.55 -16.39 6.35
N TRP A 101 3.27 -16.02 6.21
CA TRP A 101 2.22 -16.98 5.86
C TRP A 101 2.49 -17.72 4.56
N ASN A 102 2.97 -17.01 3.53
CA ASN A 102 3.33 -17.63 2.25
C ASN A 102 4.50 -18.62 2.38
N ILE A 103 5.45 -18.38 3.29
CA ILE A 103 6.54 -19.32 3.60
C ILE A 103 5.97 -20.56 4.33
N ASP A 104 4.99 -20.33 5.22
CA ASP A 104 4.31 -21.37 5.99
C ASP A 104 3.26 -22.16 5.18
N GLY A 105 3.13 -21.88 3.88
CA GLY A 105 2.30 -22.66 2.95
C GLY A 105 0.94 -22.04 2.61
N LEU A 106 0.66 -20.82 3.05
CA LEU A 106 -0.52 -20.09 2.57
C LEU A 106 -0.39 -19.83 1.06
N PRO A 107 -1.43 -20.13 0.25
CA PRO A 107 -1.43 -19.78 -1.16
C PRO A 107 -1.34 -18.26 -1.37
N LYS A 108 -0.66 -17.86 -2.44
CA LYS A 108 -0.39 -16.44 -2.77
C LYS A 108 -1.54 -15.73 -3.48
N ASP A 109 -2.71 -16.36 -3.61
CA ASP A 109 -3.88 -15.73 -4.22
C ASP A 109 -4.55 -14.74 -3.25
N SER A 110 -5.26 -13.76 -3.80
CA SER A 110 -5.89 -12.70 -3.00
C SER A 110 -6.92 -13.25 -2.01
N PHE A 111 -7.67 -14.28 -2.37
CA PHE A 111 -8.69 -14.84 -1.49
C PHE A 111 -8.07 -15.53 -0.26
N SER A 112 -7.00 -16.30 -0.46
CA SER A 112 -6.25 -16.93 0.63
C SER A 112 -5.59 -15.89 1.54
N ILE A 113 -5.01 -14.83 0.96
CA ILE A 113 -4.41 -13.73 1.74
C ILE A 113 -5.48 -12.97 2.53
N ASP A 114 -6.63 -12.67 1.91
CA ASP A 114 -7.75 -12.00 2.58
C ASP A 114 -8.25 -12.82 3.76
N ASN A 115 -8.34 -14.14 3.61
CA ASN A 115 -8.69 -15.03 4.73
C ASN A 115 -7.64 -14.97 5.84
N GLY A 116 -6.35 -14.97 5.48
CA GLY A 116 -5.25 -14.78 6.43
C GLY A 116 -5.42 -13.48 7.22
N ILE A 117 -5.69 -12.37 6.53
CA ILE A 117 -5.96 -11.06 7.14
C ILE A 117 -7.15 -11.16 8.10
N ILE A 118 -8.31 -11.63 7.64
CA ILE A 118 -9.54 -11.72 8.44
C ILE A 118 -9.33 -12.52 9.73
N THR A 119 -8.62 -13.65 9.66
CA THR A 119 -8.36 -14.50 10.85
C THR A 119 -7.32 -13.92 11.81
N SER A 120 -6.57 -12.92 11.38
CA SER A 120 -5.48 -12.32 12.16
C SER A 120 -5.86 -11.00 12.85
N GLN A 121 -7.08 -10.50 12.64
CA GLN A 121 -7.62 -9.30 13.31
C GLN A 121 -8.21 -9.63 14.68
#